data_AF-A0A6B2UV11-F1
#
_entry.id   AF-A0A6B2UV11-F1
#
_cell.length_a   1.000
_cell.length_b   1.000
_cell.length_c   1.000
_cell.angle_alpha   90.00
_cell.angle_beta   90.00
_cell.angle_gamma   90.00
#
_symmetry.space_group_name_H-M   'P 1'
#
loop_
_entity.id
_entity.type
_entity.pdbx_description
1 polymer ?
#
loop_
_entity_poly.entity_id
_entity_poly.type
_entity_poly.pdbx_seq_one_letter_code
_entity_poly.pdbx_strand_id
1 'polypeptide(L)'
;DDPGAAIVVTEPGTPEGYARVLAARDRLLAAGLHVAAPCPHDGRCPIEPGRDWCHFSARVARSSLHRQVKGGALPYEDEKFSYVAATRATPERVPTRILRRPQIRKGQVLLELCEPDESLRRATVTKRQGPLYRAARDIDWGDAWPPAEDAAAVDAGGGTDG
;
A
#
# COMPACT_ATOMS: atom_id res chain seq x y z
N ASP A 1 27.00 -6.44 -12.68
CA ASP A 1 25.61 -6.33 -12.21
C ASP A 1 25.55 -6.61 -10.72
N ASP A 2 25.03 -5.67 -9.93
CA ASP A 2 24.77 -5.88 -8.50
C ASP A 2 23.40 -6.58 -8.35
N PRO A 3 23.34 -7.83 -7.86
CA PRO A 3 22.09 -8.56 -7.70
C PRO A 3 21.12 -7.90 -6.69
N GLY A 4 21.60 -6.95 -5.88
CA GLY A 4 20.79 -6.15 -4.94
C GLY A 4 20.27 -4.82 -5.51
N ALA A 5 20.58 -4.47 -6.76
CA ALA A 5 20.20 -3.17 -7.30
C ALA A 5 18.69 -3.09 -7.62
N ALA A 6 18.03 -2.10 -7.02
CA ALA A 6 16.63 -1.75 -7.29
C ALA A 6 16.53 -0.44 -8.08
N ILE A 7 15.57 -0.38 -9.00
CA ILE A 7 15.13 0.88 -9.63
C ILE A 7 13.89 1.35 -8.87
N VAL A 8 13.94 2.58 -8.36
CA VAL A 8 12.82 3.21 -7.65
C VAL A 8 12.37 4.44 -8.42
N VAL A 9 11.07 4.50 -8.73
CA VAL A 9 10.44 5.67 -9.33
C VAL A 9 9.40 6.20 -8.35
N THR A 10 9.49 7.49 -8.04
CA THR A 10 8.60 8.17 -7.09
C THR A 10 8.05 9.44 -7.72
N GLU A 11 6.76 9.68 -7.53
CA GLU A 11 6.03 10.84 -8.04
C GLU A 11 5.15 11.44 -6.93
N PRO A 12 4.75 12.72 -7.03
CA PRO A 12 3.73 13.29 -6.15
C PRO A 12 2.45 12.45 -6.16
N GLY A 13 1.85 12.24 -5.00
CA GLY A 13 0.71 11.34 -4.77
C GLY A 13 -0.61 11.93 -5.24
N THR A 14 -0.66 12.20 -6.54
CA THR A 14 -1.75 12.79 -7.32
C THR A 14 -2.22 11.76 -8.35
N PRO A 15 -3.44 11.90 -8.92
CA PRO A 15 -3.87 11.03 -10.02
C PRO A 15 -2.88 11.00 -11.19
N GLU A 16 -2.31 12.15 -11.58
CA GLU A 16 -1.35 12.26 -12.67
C GLU A 16 0.01 11.64 -12.32
N GLY A 17 0.49 11.86 -11.09
CA GLY A 17 1.73 11.24 -10.61
C GLY A 17 1.61 9.72 -10.51
N TYR A 18 0.47 9.22 -10.04
CA TYR A 18 0.15 7.79 -10.06
C TYR A 18 0.13 7.22 -11.49
N ALA A 19 -0.48 7.91 -12.45
CA ALA A 19 -0.48 7.48 -13.84
C ALA A 19 0.95 7.37 -14.42
N ARG A 20 1.85 8.30 -14.06
CA ARG A 20 3.27 8.22 -14.43
C ARG A 20 3.97 7.03 -13.77
N VAL A 21 3.69 6.75 -12.50
CA VAL A 21 4.21 5.57 -11.79
C VAL A 21 3.71 4.27 -12.41
N LEU A 22 2.44 4.18 -12.82
CA LEU A 22 1.92 3.02 -13.55
C LEU A 22 2.66 2.83 -14.88
N ALA A 23 2.82 3.88 -15.67
CA ALA A 23 3.55 3.80 -16.93
C ALA A 23 5.02 3.39 -16.73
N ALA A 24 5.66 3.85 -15.66
CA ALA A 24 7.01 3.43 -15.29
C ALA A 24 7.05 1.96 -14.88
N ARG A 25 6.09 1.51 -14.05
CA ARG A 25 5.94 0.11 -13.64
C ARG A 25 5.82 -0.81 -14.84
N ASP A 26 4.96 -0.48 -15.80
CA ASP A 26 4.76 -1.30 -17.00
C ASP A 26 6.04 -1.41 -17.84
N ARG A 27 6.82 -0.33 -17.94
CA ARG A 27 8.14 -0.36 -18.62
C ARG A 27 9.17 -1.21 -17.89
N LEU A 28 9.19 -1.16 -16.56
CA LEU A 28 10.11 -1.98 -15.75
C LEU A 28 9.79 -3.48 -15.92
N LEU A 29 8.50 -3.84 -15.88
CA LEU A 29 8.03 -5.20 -16.12
C LEU A 29 8.36 -5.66 -17.55
N ALA A 30 8.12 -4.82 -18.56
CA ALA A 30 8.45 -5.13 -19.94
C ALA A 30 9.97 -5.30 -20.18
N ALA A 31 10.80 -4.67 -19.34
CA ALA A 31 12.25 -4.84 -19.32
C ALA A 31 12.73 -6.10 -18.57
N GLY A 32 11.81 -6.93 -18.07
CA GLY A 32 12.10 -8.18 -17.37
C GLY A 32 12.46 -8.01 -15.90
N LEU A 33 12.11 -6.88 -15.27
CA LEU A 33 12.23 -6.71 -13.82
C LEU A 33 10.95 -7.19 -13.12
N HIS A 34 11.11 -7.54 -11.84
CA HIS A 34 10.02 -7.88 -10.93
C HIS A 34 9.70 -6.70 -10.02
N VAL A 35 8.43 -6.44 -9.76
CA VAL A 35 8.01 -5.44 -8.78
C VAL A 35 8.31 -5.95 -7.38
N ALA A 36 9.24 -5.27 -6.70
CA ALA A 36 9.60 -5.52 -5.31
C ALA A 36 8.68 -4.79 -4.33
N ALA A 37 8.18 -3.61 -4.70
CA ALA A 37 7.21 -2.86 -3.93
C ALA A 37 6.52 -1.80 -4.81
N PRO A 38 5.37 -1.23 -4.42
CA PRO A 38 4.50 -1.66 -3.32
C PRO A 38 3.50 -2.74 -3.73
N CYS A 39 3.35 -3.03 -5.03
CA CYS A 39 2.36 -4.03 -5.47
C CYS A 39 2.77 -5.44 -5.02
N PRO A 40 1.84 -6.25 -4.49
CA PRO A 40 2.12 -7.65 -4.16
C PRO A 40 2.13 -8.57 -5.40
N HIS A 41 2.13 -8.00 -6.61
CA HIS A 41 2.03 -8.72 -7.88
C HIS A 41 2.76 -7.99 -9.01
N ASP A 42 3.15 -8.75 -10.04
CA ASP A 42 3.63 -8.23 -11.33
C ASP A 42 2.50 -8.01 -12.34
N GLY A 43 1.29 -8.52 -12.06
CA GLY A 43 0.10 -8.38 -12.90
C GLY A 43 -0.39 -6.95 -13.11
N ARG A 44 -1.51 -6.76 -13.82
CA ARG A 44 -2.07 -5.42 -14.06
C ARG A 44 -2.52 -4.78 -12.73
N CYS A 45 -2.30 -3.47 -12.58
CA CYS A 45 -2.83 -2.78 -11.40
C CYS A 45 -4.37 -2.80 -11.42
N PRO A 46 -5.03 -3.25 -10.34
CA PRO A 46 -6.50 -3.41 -10.32
C PRO A 46 -7.26 -2.11 -10.05
N ILE A 47 -6.56 -1.02 -9.73
CA ILE A 47 -7.17 0.29 -9.61
C ILE A 47 -7.40 0.83 -11.02
N GLU A 48 -8.68 1.08 -11.34
CA GLU A 48 -9.09 1.65 -12.61
C GLU A 48 -8.64 3.12 -12.74
N PRO A 49 -7.89 3.48 -13.81
CA PRO A 49 -7.48 4.86 -14.05
C PRO A 49 -8.67 5.82 -14.07
N GLY A 50 -8.54 6.95 -13.37
CA GLY A 50 -9.59 7.97 -13.28
C GLY A 50 -10.65 7.70 -12.20
N ARG A 51 -10.73 6.47 -11.67
CA ARG A 51 -11.63 6.15 -10.54
C ARG A 51 -10.99 6.38 -9.18
N ASP A 52 -9.72 6.02 -9.04
CA ASP A 52 -8.91 6.23 -7.84
C ASP A 52 -7.42 6.22 -8.21
N TRP A 53 -6.53 6.47 -7.23
CA TRP A 53 -5.08 6.42 -7.41
C TRP A 53 -4.36 5.77 -6.22
N CYS A 54 -3.36 4.94 -6.49
CA CYS A 54 -2.55 4.36 -5.41
C CYS A 54 -1.49 5.36 -4.95
N HIS A 55 -1.50 5.68 -3.66
CA HIS A 55 -0.53 6.57 -3.05
C HIS A 55 -0.22 6.13 -1.62
N PHE A 56 0.67 6.89 -0.98
CA PHE A 56 1.11 6.83 0.40
C PHE A 56 1.15 8.27 0.95
N SER A 57 1.45 8.41 2.24
CA SER A 57 1.68 9.70 2.87
C SER A 57 2.91 9.62 3.77
N ALA A 58 3.85 10.52 3.56
CA ALA A 58 5.00 10.73 4.42
C ALA A 58 4.81 12.04 5.18
N ARG A 59 5.16 12.04 6.46
CA ARG A 59 5.20 13.28 7.25
C ARG A 59 6.53 13.98 7.02
N VAL A 60 6.48 15.17 6.43
CA VAL A 60 7.66 16.00 6.15
C VAL A 60 7.64 17.25 7.03
N ALA A 61 8.81 17.72 7.44
CA ALA A 61 8.93 18.91 8.26
C ALA A 61 8.68 20.18 7.43
N ARG A 62 7.92 21.13 7.98
CA ARG A 62 7.79 22.47 7.40
C ARG A 62 8.95 23.35 7.86
N SER A 63 9.70 23.91 6.92
CA SER A 63 10.70 24.93 7.23
C SER A 63 10.04 26.20 7.82
N SER A 64 10.80 26.97 8.60
CA SER A 64 10.33 28.24 9.20
C SER A 64 9.84 29.24 8.15
N LEU A 65 10.53 29.34 7.02
CA LEU A 65 10.15 30.16 5.86
C LEU A 65 8.81 29.70 5.25
N HIS A 66 8.60 28.38 5.11
CA HIS A 66 7.37 27.82 4.55
C HIS A 66 6.15 28.09 5.46
N ARG A 67 6.34 28.09 6.79
CA ARG A 67 5.31 28.49 7.77
C ARG A 67 4.95 29.97 7.69
N GLN A 68 5.94 30.85 7.53
CA GLN A 68 5.71 32.30 7.41
C GLN A 68 4.97 32.68 6.13
N VAL A 69 5.26 32.02 5.00
CA VAL A 69 4.67 32.37 3.70
C VAL A 69 3.28 31.73 3.48
N LYS A 70 3.04 30.51 3.97
CA LYS A 70 1.79 29.78 3.70
C LYS A 70 0.80 29.69 4.86
N GLY A 71 1.07 30.39 5.97
CA GLY A 71 0.15 30.44 7.13
C GLY A 71 -0.08 29.08 7.81
N GLY A 72 0.85 28.14 7.66
CA GLY A 72 0.72 26.80 8.22
C GLY A 72 0.99 26.77 9.73
N ALA A 73 -0.02 26.41 10.53
CA ALA A 73 0.07 26.38 11.99
C ALA A 73 0.92 25.21 12.56
N LEU A 74 0.97 24.07 11.85
CA LEU A 74 1.71 22.88 12.29
C LEU A 74 3.15 22.85 11.74
N PRO A 75 4.12 22.26 12.48
CA PRO A 75 5.52 22.18 12.06
C PRO A 75 5.78 21.09 11.01
N TYR A 76 4.75 20.38 10.55
CA TYR A 76 4.84 19.32 9.56
C TYR A 76 3.68 19.39 8.58
N GLU A 77 3.84 18.70 7.45
CA GLU A 77 2.77 18.39 6.52
C GLU A 77 2.85 16.93 6.08
N ASP A 78 1.70 16.34 5.81
CA ASP A 78 1.58 14.97 5.32
C ASP A 78 1.58 15.05 3.78
N GLU A 79 2.75 14.85 3.18
CA GLU A 79 2.93 14.89 1.74
C GLU A 79 2.60 13.53 1.13
N LYS A 80 1.78 13.54 0.09
CA LYS A 80 1.38 12.31 -0.60
C LYS A 80 2.37 11.99 -1.70
N PHE A 81 2.67 10.70 -1.88
CA PHE A 81 3.52 10.21 -2.96
C PHE A 81 3.01 8.87 -3.52
N SER A 82 3.37 8.58 -4.75
CA SER A 82 3.17 7.28 -5.40
C SER A 82 4.54 6.76 -5.82
N TYR A 83 4.78 5.46 -5.73
CA TYR A 83 6.06 4.89 -6.13
C TYR A 83 5.95 3.46 -6.66
N VAL A 84 6.99 3.02 -7.35
CA VAL A 84 7.27 1.61 -7.66
C VAL A 84 8.76 1.35 -7.45
N ALA A 85 9.09 0.20 -6.89
CA ALA A 85 10.43 -0.34 -6.78
C ALA A 85 10.47 -1.68 -7.53
N ALA A 86 11.46 -1.86 -8.40
CA ALA A 86 11.63 -3.08 -9.17
C ALA A 86 13.08 -3.57 -9.15
N THR A 87 13.26 -4.89 -9.18
CA THR A 87 14.55 -5.59 -9.10
C THR A 87 14.67 -6.61 -10.22
N ARG A 88 15.91 -7.01 -10.56
CA ARG A 88 16.12 -8.14 -11.47
C ARG A 88 15.90 -9.49 -10.79
N ALA A 89 16.23 -9.59 -9.51
CA ALA A 89 15.94 -10.78 -8.71
C ALA A 89 14.46 -10.82 -8.35
N THR A 90 13.89 -12.03 -8.29
CA THR A 90 12.52 -12.25 -7.82
C THR A 90 12.43 -11.91 -6.33
N PRO A 91 11.60 -10.93 -5.94
CA PRO A 91 11.45 -10.53 -4.54
C PRO A 91 10.53 -11.49 -3.78
N GLU A 92 10.71 -11.57 -2.47
CA GLU A 92 9.68 -12.11 -1.58
C GLU A 92 8.49 -11.14 -1.55
N ARG A 93 7.28 -11.66 -1.77
CA ARG A 93 6.05 -10.85 -1.86
C ARG A 93 5.22 -11.02 -0.62
N VAL A 94 4.60 -9.91 -0.18
CA VAL A 94 3.59 -9.94 0.87
C VAL A 94 2.30 -10.57 0.33
N PRO A 95 1.53 -11.30 1.18
CA PRO A 95 0.31 -11.97 0.74
C PRO A 95 -0.72 -10.99 0.21
N THR A 96 -0.93 -9.87 0.90
CA THR A 96 -1.83 -8.77 0.48
C THR A 96 -1.26 -7.46 1.01
N ARG A 97 -1.52 -6.34 0.35
CA ARG A 97 -1.13 -5.00 0.83
C ARG A 97 -2.31 -4.13 1.26
N ILE A 98 -2.18 -3.45 2.39
CA ILE A 98 -3.07 -2.39 2.85
C ILE A 98 -2.97 -1.15 1.94
N LEU A 99 -4.07 -0.81 1.26
CA LEU A 99 -4.10 0.28 0.28
C LEU A 99 -4.32 1.67 0.86
N ARG A 100 -4.91 1.76 2.04
CA ARG A 100 -5.35 3.01 2.68
C ARG A 100 -5.16 2.89 4.18
N ARG A 101 -5.12 4.04 4.88
CA ARG A 101 -5.17 4.04 6.34
C ARG A 101 -6.42 3.28 6.81
N PRO A 102 -6.27 2.28 7.70
CA PRO A 102 -7.39 1.54 8.25
C PRO A 102 -8.48 2.46 8.82
N GLN A 103 -9.74 2.17 8.51
CA GLN A 103 -10.86 2.95 9.02
C GLN A 103 -11.35 2.34 10.33
N ILE A 104 -10.88 2.90 11.44
CA ILE A 104 -11.25 2.45 12.79
C ILE A 104 -12.65 2.98 13.14
N ARG A 105 -13.55 2.06 13.47
CA ARG A 105 -14.93 2.35 13.93
C ARG A 105 -15.18 1.69 15.29
N LYS A 106 -16.34 1.95 15.91
CA LYS A 106 -16.70 1.33 17.19
C LYS A 106 -16.82 -0.18 17.01
N GLY A 107 -15.85 -0.93 17.54
CA GLY A 107 -15.85 -2.39 17.55
C GLY A 107 -15.47 -3.07 16.23
N GLN A 108 -15.02 -2.33 15.22
CA GLN A 108 -14.54 -2.90 13.96
C GLN A 108 -13.51 -1.99 13.27
N VAL A 109 -12.67 -2.58 12.42
CA VAL A 109 -11.73 -1.91 11.53
C VAL A 109 -12.07 -2.33 10.10
N LEU A 110 -12.18 -1.36 9.19
CA LEU A 110 -12.35 -1.62 7.76
C LEU A 110 -11.02 -1.43 7.04
N LEU A 111 -10.63 -2.43 6.26
CA LEU A 111 -9.40 -2.47 5.49
C LEU A 111 -9.73 -2.49 4.01
N GLU A 112 -8.92 -1.79 3.21
CA GLU A 112 -8.92 -1.89 1.75
C GLU A 112 -7.59 -2.49 1.31
N LEU A 113 -7.67 -3.50 0.46
CA LEU A 113 -6.61 -4.46 0.22
C LEU A 113 -6.34 -4.60 -1.27
N CYS A 114 -5.06 -4.64 -1.64
CA CYS A 114 -4.59 -5.02 -2.97
C CYS A 114 -4.07 -6.45 -2.90
N GLU A 115 -4.69 -7.33 -3.68
CA GLU A 115 -4.45 -8.76 -3.66
C GLU A 115 -3.41 -9.18 -4.71
N PRO A 116 -2.76 -10.33 -4.55
CA PRO A 116 -1.75 -10.83 -5.48
C PRO A 116 -2.37 -11.32 -6.79
N ASP A 117 -3.68 -11.60 -6.79
CA ASP A 117 -4.48 -12.05 -7.93
C ASP A 117 -5.05 -10.89 -8.77
N GLU A 118 -4.48 -9.68 -8.63
CA GLU A 118 -4.93 -8.50 -9.37
C GLU A 118 -6.37 -8.09 -9.01
N SER A 119 -6.75 -8.24 -7.74
CA SER A 119 -8.04 -7.79 -7.24
C SER A 119 -7.95 -6.77 -6.10
N LEU A 120 -9.06 -6.04 -5.89
CA LEU A 120 -9.25 -5.17 -4.75
C LEU A 120 -10.27 -5.78 -3.82
N ARG A 121 -9.91 -5.96 -2.55
CA ARG A 121 -10.82 -6.50 -1.53
C ARG A 121 -11.03 -5.53 -0.40
N ARG A 122 -12.22 -5.56 0.18
CA ARG A 122 -12.52 -4.91 1.47
C ARG A 122 -12.67 -5.97 2.54
N ALA A 123 -12.02 -5.76 3.67
CA ALA A 123 -12.12 -6.65 4.82
C ALA A 123 -12.63 -5.89 6.05
N THR A 124 -13.51 -6.53 6.82
CA THR A 124 -13.98 -6.02 8.11
C THR A 124 -13.42 -6.90 9.21
N VAL A 125 -12.62 -6.32 10.10
CA VAL A 125 -12.08 -7.00 11.27
C VAL A 125 -12.81 -6.50 12.50
N THR A 126 -13.53 -7.38 13.19
CA THR A 126 -14.39 -7.04 14.32
C THR A 126 -13.72 -7.36 15.65
N LYS A 127 -14.13 -6.69 16.73
CA LYS A 127 -13.62 -6.91 18.10
C LYS A 127 -13.69 -8.38 18.54
N ARG A 128 -14.63 -9.16 17.99
CA ARG A 128 -14.79 -10.60 18.30
C ARG A 128 -13.60 -11.44 17.84
N GLN A 129 -12.85 -10.96 16.83
CA GLN A 129 -11.67 -11.63 16.28
C GLN A 129 -10.39 -11.39 17.11
N GLY A 130 -10.51 -10.82 18.32
CA GLY A 130 -9.45 -10.84 19.34
C GLY A 130 -8.09 -10.30 18.88
N PRO A 131 -7.04 -11.15 18.78
CA PRO A 131 -5.70 -10.75 18.30
C PRO A 131 -5.73 -10.02 16.94
N LEU A 132 -6.45 -10.57 15.96
CA LEU A 132 -6.53 -9.99 14.61
C LEU A 132 -7.13 -8.58 14.63
N TYR A 133 -8.08 -8.30 15.54
CA TYR A 133 -8.62 -6.95 15.73
C TYR A 133 -7.60 -5.98 16.33
N ARG A 134 -6.73 -6.44 17.23
CA ARG A 134 -5.64 -5.60 17.74
C ARG A 134 -4.64 -5.31 16.62
N ALA A 135 -4.23 -6.33 15.88
CA ALA A 135 -3.37 -6.16 14.71
C ALA A 135 -3.97 -5.18 13.69
N ALA A 136 -5.26 -5.33 13.34
CA ALA A 136 -5.92 -4.42 12.39
C ALA A 136 -5.97 -2.95 12.87
N ARG A 137 -5.94 -2.70 14.19
CA ARG A 137 -5.92 -1.33 14.72
C ARG A 137 -4.54 -0.70 14.67
N ASP A 138 -3.51 -1.52 14.72
CA ASP A 138 -2.11 -1.09 14.82
C ASP A 138 -1.38 -1.17 13.46
N ILE A 139 -2.03 -1.75 12.44
CA ILE A 139 -1.50 -1.85 11.08
C ILE A 139 -1.44 -0.48 10.40
N ASP A 140 -0.38 -0.25 9.63
CA ASP A 140 -0.17 0.99 8.90
C ASP A 140 -0.51 0.87 7.40
N TRP A 141 -0.62 2.04 6.79
CA TRP A 141 -0.85 2.15 5.36
C TRP A 141 0.37 1.65 4.58
N GLY A 142 0.18 0.57 3.82
CA GLY A 142 1.24 -0.05 3.03
C GLY A 142 1.69 -1.39 3.55
N ASP A 143 1.30 -1.75 4.76
CA ASP A 143 1.74 -2.98 5.39
C ASP A 143 1.12 -4.22 4.74
N ALA A 144 1.75 -5.36 5.01
CA ALA A 144 1.21 -6.67 4.71
C ALA A 144 -0.03 -6.98 5.56
N TRP A 145 -1.00 -7.70 4.98
CA TRP A 145 -2.16 -8.20 5.72
C TRP A 145 -2.54 -9.62 5.27
N PRO A 146 -2.96 -10.51 6.18
CA PRO A 146 -2.83 -10.41 7.64
C PRO A 146 -1.35 -10.44 8.08
N PRO A 147 -1.04 -10.05 9.33
CA PRO A 147 0.30 -10.25 9.89
C PRO A 147 0.69 -11.73 9.85
N ALA A 148 1.97 -12.03 9.68
CA ALA A 148 2.46 -13.41 9.49
C ALA A 148 2.06 -14.37 10.62
N GLU A 149 1.95 -13.89 11.87
CA GLU A 149 1.54 -14.70 13.03
C GLU A 149 0.05 -15.09 13.00
N ASP A 150 -0.78 -14.34 12.27
CA ASP A 150 -2.24 -14.51 12.21
C ASP A 150 -2.73 -15.12 10.88
N ALA A 151 -1.87 -15.20 9.84
CA ALA A 151 -2.20 -15.79 8.53
C ALA A 151 -2.68 -17.25 8.65
N ALA A 152 -2.04 -18.03 9.54
CA ALA A 152 -2.40 -19.43 9.80
C ALA A 152 -3.80 -19.60 10.42
N ALA A 153 -4.38 -18.55 11.02
CA ALA A 153 -5.71 -18.61 11.64
C ALA A 153 -6.84 -18.23 10.68
N VAL A 154 -6.56 -17.48 9.60
CA VAL A 154 -7.56 -17.07 8.61
C VAL A 154 -7.95 -18.24 7.69
N ASP A 155 -6.98 -19.07 7.30
CA ASP A 155 -7.21 -20.27 6.48
C ASP A 155 -8.04 -21.34 7.20
N ALA A 156 -8.01 -21.36 8.54
CA ALA A 156 -8.82 -22.26 9.35
C ALA A 156 -10.29 -21.81 9.51
N GLY A 157 -10.63 -20.58 9.08
CA GLY A 157 -11.95 -19.96 9.29
C GLY A 157 -12.78 -19.75 8.02
N GLY A 158 -12.27 -20.13 6.85
CA GLY A 158 -12.96 -20.06 5.55
C GLY A 158 -14.05 -21.12 5.39
N GLY A 159 -14.99 -21.17 6.33
CA GLY A 159 -16.24 -21.92 6.17
C GLY A 159 -17.13 -21.22 5.15
N THR A 160 -17.45 -21.96 4.10
CA THR A 160 -18.42 -21.60 3.05
C THR A 160 -19.78 -21.28 3.64
N ASP A 161 -20.24 -20.03 3.47
CA ASP A 161 -21.67 -19.74 3.40
C ASP A 161 -22.06 -19.75 1.92
N GLY A 162 -22.68 -20.87 1.49
CA GLY A 162 -23.17 -21.13 0.14
C GLY A 162 -23.60 -22.57 -0.03
#